data_AF-A0A3E0Q3C3-F1
#
_entry.id   AF-A0A3E0Q3C3-F1
#
_cell.length_a   1.000
_cell.length_b   1.000
_cell.length_c   1.000
_cell.angle_alpha   90.00
_cell.angle_beta   90.00
_cell.angle_gamma   90.00
#
_symmetry.space_group_name_H-M   'P 1'
#
loop_
_entity.id
_entity.type
_entity.pdbx_description
1 polymer ?
#
loop_
_entity_poly.entity_id
_entity_poly.type
_entity_poly.pdbx_seq_one_letter_code
_entity_poly.pdbx_strand_id
1 'polypeptide(L)'
;LAKTDLDIAHRYVDALVPAEHRSILDRLREEASLATEEVMKLTEQSELLESMPLLQRTFNVRDIYLDPINYLQVSLLGRSRSGEESPLLDRGLLLTINGIAAGLRNTG
;
A
#
# COMPACT_ATOMS: atom_id res chain seq x y z
N LEU A 1 2.90 -7.60 6.82
CA LEU A 1 4.11 -6.89 7.28
C LEU A 1 5.06 -6.61 6.12
N ALA A 2 5.79 -7.59 5.58
CA ALA A 2 6.80 -7.33 4.53
C ALA A 2 6.27 -6.83 3.16
N LYS A 3 4.95 -6.85 2.92
CA LYS A 3 4.31 -6.29 1.72
C LYS A 3 3.44 -5.05 2.02
N THR A 4 3.45 -4.60 3.27
CA THR A 4 2.61 -3.50 3.74
C THR A 4 3.37 -2.20 3.56
N ASP A 5 2.74 -1.20 2.94
CA ASP A 5 3.29 0.13 2.78
C ASP A 5 2.35 1.18 3.41
N LEU A 6 2.76 1.73 4.55
CA LEU A 6 1.99 2.69 5.32
C LEU A 6 2.11 4.13 4.76
N ASP A 7 3.11 4.41 3.94
CA ASP A 7 3.26 5.70 3.27
C ASP A 7 2.32 5.79 2.08
N ILE A 8 2.16 4.71 1.32
CA ILE A 8 1.11 4.60 0.32
C ILE A 8 -0.26 4.68 0.98
N ALA A 9 -0.52 3.93 2.06
CA ALA A 9 -1.79 4.02 2.79
C ALA A 9 -2.10 5.46 3.25
N HIS A 10 -1.09 6.19 3.72
CA HIS A 10 -1.23 7.61 4.06
C HIS A 10 -1.69 8.47 2.90
N ARG A 11 -1.20 8.23 1.68
CA ARG A 11 -1.64 8.99 0.49
C ARG A 11 -3.11 8.74 0.15
N TYR A 12 -3.58 7.50 0.28
CA TYR A 12 -5.01 7.21 0.12
C TYR A 12 -5.84 7.94 1.17
N VAL A 13 -5.42 7.90 2.43
CA VAL A 13 -6.13 8.57 3.54
C VAL A 13 -6.14 10.09 3.34
N ASP A 14 -4.98 10.68 3.05
CA ASP A 14 -4.87 12.13 2.87
C ASP A 14 -5.69 12.65 1.69
N ALA A 15 -5.72 11.91 0.57
CA ALA A 15 -6.45 12.33 -0.62
C ALA A 15 -7.96 12.04 -0.54
N LEU A 16 -8.37 10.94 0.11
CA LEU A 16 -9.72 10.38 -0.08
C LEU A 16 -10.57 10.34 1.18
N VAL A 17 -10.01 10.62 2.35
CA VAL A 17 -10.70 10.49 3.65
C VAL A 17 -10.91 11.88 4.28
N PRO A 18 -12.14 12.19 4.77
CA PRO A 18 -12.40 13.40 5.55
C PRO A 18 -11.47 13.53 6.76
N ALA A 19 -11.06 14.76 7.10
CA ALA A 19 -10.08 15.02 8.14
C ALA A 19 -10.41 14.37 9.49
N GLU A 20 -11.69 14.37 9.87
CA GLU A 20 -12.21 13.78 11.11
C GLU A 20 -12.02 12.26 11.24
N HIS A 21 -11.73 11.56 10.14
CA HIS A 21 -11.53 10.11 10.12
C HIS A 21 -10.06 9.70 9.91
N ARG A 22 -9.14 10.65 9.70
CA ARG A 22 -7.74 10.33 9.35
C ARG A 22 -6.93 9.75 10.51
N SER A 23 -7.29 10.07 11.76
CA SER A 23 -6.59 9.62 12.96
C SER A 23 -6.55 8.10 13.16
N ILE A 24 -7.44 7.35 12.48
CA ILE A 24 -7.41 5.89 12.52
C ILE A 24 -6.11 5.32 11.91
N LEU A 25 -5.52 6.03 10.95
CA LEU A 25 -4.27 5.59 10.32
C LEU A 25 -3.11 5.60 11.31
N ASP A 26 -3.07 6.57 12.22
CA ASP A 26 -2.01 6.65 13.22
C ASP A 26 -2.05 5.45 14.16
N ARG A 27 -3.26 5.06 14.61
CA ARG A 27 -3.46 3.83 15.37
C ARG A 27 -3.03 2.58 14.60
N LEU A 28 -3.35 2.50 13.31
CA LEU A 28 -2.93 1.37 12.46
C LEU A 28 -1.41 1.32 12.28
N ARG A 29 -0.73 2.48 12.23
CA ARG A 29 0.73 2.56 12.18
C ARG A 29 1.37 2.06 13.46
N GLU A 30 0.83 2.47 14.61
CA GLU A 30 1.27 1.99 15.93
C GLU A 30 1.15 0.47 16.03
N GLU A 31 -0.02 -0.09 15.69
CA GLU A 31 -0.27 -1.53 15.71
C GLU A 31 0.63 -2.29 14.71
N ALA A 32 0.85 -1.75 13.51
CA ALA A 32 1.73 -2.37 12.53
C ALA A 32 3.21 -2.36 12.98
N SER A 33 3.64 -1.29 13.63
CA SER A 33 4.97 -1.18 14.24
C SER A 33 5.14 -2.20 15.36
N LEU A 34 4.19 -2.26 16.28
CA LEU A 34 4.20 -3.21 17.40
C LEU A 34 4.22 -4.65 16.89
N ALA A 35 3.36 -5.00 15.93
CA ALA A 35 3.33 -6.35 15.35
C ALA A 35 4.66 -6.70 14.65
N THR A 36 5.29 -5.74 13.99
CA THR A 36 6.61 -5.95 13.38
C THR A 36 7.69 -6.18 14.42
N GLU A 37 7.73 -5.37 15.47
CA GLU A 37 8.68 -5.51 16.58
C GLU A 37 8.56 -6.87 17.27
N GLU A 38 7.34 -7.31 17.59
CA GLU A 38 7.10 -8.60 18.24
C GLU A 38 7.49 -9.79 17.34
N VAL A 39 7.24 -9.69 16.03
CA VAL A 39 7.70 -10.72 15.08
C VAL A 39 9.23 -10.76 15.02
N MET A 40 9.90 -9.61 14.98
CA MET A 40 11.38 -9.54 14.98
C MET A 40 12.00 -10.11 16.26
N LYS A 41 11.42 -9.82 17.43
CA LYS A 41 11.83 -10.42 18.70
C LYS A 41 11.69 -11.94 18.67
N LEU A 42 10.55 -12.44 18.18
CA LEU A 42 10.26 -13.87 18.13
C LEU A 42 11.18 -14.61 17.14
N THR A 43 11.53 -13.99 16.02
CA THR A 43 12.38 -14.60 14.98
C THR A 43 13.87 -14.35 15.20
N GLU A 44 14.24 -13.56 16.20
CA GLU A 44 15.62 -13.07 16.44
C GLU A 44 16.22 -12.38 15.21
N GLN A 45 15.40 -11.63 14.48
CA GLN A 45 15.81 -10.89 13.27
C GLN A 45 15.85 -9.39 13.53
N SER A 46 16.75 -8.71 12.83
CA SER A 46 16.89 -7.26 12.84
C SER A 46 15.97 -6.58 11.81
N GLU A 47 15.60 -7.30 10.76
CA GLU A 47 14.70 -6.81 9.72
C GLU A 47 13.81 -7.93 9.13
N LEU A 48 12.65 -7.52 8.59
CA LEU A 48 11.75 -8.44 7.91
C LEU A 48 12.45 -9.08 6.71
N LEU A 49 12.32 -10.40 6.60
CA LEU A 49 12.92 -11.21 5.53
C LEU A 49 14.46 -11.24 5.53
N GLU A 50 15.12 -10.95 6.66
CA GLU A 50 16.59 -11.00 6.78
C GLU A 50 17.18 -12.33 6.26
N SER A 51 16.54 -13.46 6.58
CA SER A 51 16.97 -14.79 6.12
C SER A 51 16.64 -15.10 4.64
N MET A 52 15.96 -14.20 3.94
CA MET A 52 15.46 -14.39 2.57
C MET A 52 15.83 -13.20 1.64
N PRO A 53 17.12 -12.90 1.44
CA PRO A 53 17.57 -11.69 0.74
C PRO A 53 17.09 -11.60 -0.72
N LEU A 54 16.95 -12.74 -1.41
CA LEU A 54 16.39 -12.76 -2.77
C LEU A 54 14.92 -12.33 -2.79
N LEU A 55 14.13 -12.77 -1.79
CA LEU A 55 12.73 -12.39 -1.67
C LEU A 55 12.60 -10.91 -1.29
N GLN A 56 13.43 -10.44 -0.36
CA GLN A 56 13.49 -9.02 0.01
C GLN A 56 13.79 -8.14 -1.21
N ARG A 57 14.80 -8.49 -2.01
CA ARG A 57 15.12 -7.78 -3.26
C ARG A 57 13.97 -7.84 -4.27
N THR A 58 13.28 -8.97 -4.36
CA THR A 58 12.11 -9.12 -5.23
C THR A 58 10.99 -8.17 -4.83
N PHE A 59 10.76 -7.99 -3.53
CA PHE A 59 9.77 -7.03 -3.02
C PHE A 59 10.20 -5.60 -3.29
N ASN A 60 11.45 -5.24 -3.01
CA ASN A 60 11.96 -3.88 -3.28
C ASN A 60 11.83 -3.50 -4.76
N VAL A 61 12.16 -4.41 -5.68
CA VAL A 61 11.97 -4.17 -7.12
C VAL A 61 10.50 -4.02 -7.47
N ARG A 62 9.63 -4.90 -6.94
CA ARG A 62 8.18 -4.79 -7.16
C ARG A 62 7.64 -3.45 -6.69
N ASP A 63 8.04 -2.99 -5.51
CA ASP A 63 7.50 -1.79 -4.87
C ASP A 63 7.82 -0.55 -5.72
N ILE A 64 9.03 -0.46 -6.31
CA ILE A 64 9.40 0.59 -7.29
C ILE A 64 8.40 0.67 -8.46
N TYR A 65 7.86 -0.45 -8.93
CA TYR A 65 6.88 -0.47 -10.03
C TYR A 65 5.44 -0.29 -9.56
N LEU A 66 5.12 -0.68 -8.32
CA LEU A 66 3.78 -0.52 -7.76
C LEU A 66 3.48 0.89 -7.29
N ASP A 67 4.49 1.61 -6.81
CA ASP A 67 4.38 3.01 -6.40
C ASP A 67 3.63 3.85 -7.42
N PRO A 68 4.11 4.03 -8.67
CA PRO A 68 3.44 4.90 -9.65
C PRO A 68 2.00 4.47 -9.95
N ILE A 69 1.69 3.17 -9.87
CA ILE A 69 0.33 2.65 -10.07
C ILE A 69 -0.57 3.06 -8.90
N ASN A 70 -0.07 3.03 -7.66
CA ASN A 70 -0.78 3.54 -6.48
C ASN A 70 -1.00 5.05 -6.57
N TYR A 71 0.03 5.84 -6.92
CA TYR A 71 -0.13 7.30 -7.09
C TYR A 71 -1.20 7.63 -8.14
N LEU A 72 -1.20 6.92 -9.27
CA LEU A 72 -2.21 7.07 -10.30
C LEU A 72 -3.60 6.70 -9.75
N GLN A 73 -3.73 5.57 -9.06
CA GLN A 73 -5.01 5.13 -8.49
C GLN A 73 -5.59 6.17 -7.52
N VAL A 74 -4.78 6.74 -6.63
CA VAL A 74 -5.21 7.78 -5.69
C VAL A 74 -5.80 8.98 -6.44
N SER A 75 -5.13 9.46 -7.49
CA SER A 75 -5.60 10.57 -8.32
C SER A 75 -6.92 10.23 -9.03
N LEU A 76 -7.02 9.04 -9.63
CA LEU A 76 -8.22 8.60 -10.34
C LEU A 76 -9.40 8.40 -9.38
N LEU A 77 -9.18 7.86 -8.18
CA LEU A 77 -10.21 7.73 -7.15
C LEU A 77 -10.71 9.09 -6.68
N GLY A 78 -9.81 10.07 -6.54
CA GLY A 78 -10.19 11.45 -6.20
C GLY A 78 -11.15 12.05 -7.22
N ARG A 79 -10.82 11.92 -8.52
CA ARG A 79 -11.68 12.36 -9.63
C ARG A 79 -13.02 11.65 -9.68
N SER A 80 -13.01 10.33 -9.53
CA SER A 80 -14.24 9.54 -9.49
C SER A 80 -15.14 9.96 -8.33
N ARG A 81 -14.58 10.19 -7.13
CA ARG A 81 -15.34 10.65 -5.96
C ARG A 81 -15.83 12.08 -6.05
N SER A 82 -15.23 12.93 -6.89
CA SER A 82 -15.76 14.27 -7.17
C SER A 82 -16.92 14.27 -8.18
N GLY A 83 -17.38 13.08 -8.63
CA GLY A 83 -18.46 12.93 -9.58
C GLY A 83 -18.03 13.03 -11.05
N GLU A 84 -16.73 12.92 -11.35
CA GLU A 84 -16.30 12.80 -12.74
C GLU A 84 -16.70 11.43 -13.28
N GLU A 85 -17.43 11.41 -14.39
CA GLU A 85 -17.83 10.20 -15.09
C GLU A 85 -17.21 10.18 -16.50
N SER A 86 -16.41 9.16 -16.78
CA SER A 86 -15.75 8.99 -18.08
C SER A 86 -15.32 7.55 -18.30
N PRO A 87 -15.55 6.95 -19.49
CA PRO A 87 -15.07 5.61 -19.81
C PRO A 87 -13.54 5.47 -19.67
N LEU A 88 -12.79 6.56 -19.88
CA LEU A 88 -11.33 6.56 -19.69
C LEU A 88 -10.94 6.51 -18.21
N LEU A 89 -11.72 7.16 -17.34
CA LEU A 89 -11.50 7.13 -15.89
C LEU A 89 -11.75 5.72 -15.34
N ASP A 90 -12.87 5.09 -15.72
CA ASP A 90 -13.21 3.73 -15.32
C ASP A 90 -12.16 2.72 -15.78
N ARG A 91 -11.73 2.85 -17.04
CA ARG A 91 -10.65 2.02 -17.58
C ARG A 91 -9.34 2.23 -16.83
N GLY A 92 -9.00 3.48 -16.52
CA GLY A 92 -7.81 3.81 -15.73
C GLY A 92 -7.84 3.16 -14.35
N LEU A 93 -8.97 3.27 -13.65
CA LEU A 93 -9.16 2.63 -12.34
C LEU A 93 -9.01 1.11 -12.44
N LEU A 94 -9.70 0.46 -13.38
CA LEU A 94 -9.58 -0.98 -13.60
C LEU A 94 -8.13 -1.42 -13.89
N LEU A 95 -7.39 -0.65 -14.69
CA LEU A 95 -5.98 -0.95 -14.97
C LEU A 95 -5.11 -0.83 -13.72
N THR A 96 -5.34 0.18 -12.87
CA THR A 96 -4.59 0.31 -11.62
C THR A 96 -4.93 -0.80 -10.62
N ILE A 97 -6.22 -1.17 -10.48
CA ILE A 97 -6.66 -2.27 -9.62
C ILE A 97 -5.98 -3.58 -10.05
N ASN A 98 -6.04 -3.90 -11.34
CA ASN A 98 -5.43 -5.11 -11.88
C ASN A 98 -3.89 -5.08 -11.76
N GLY A 99 -3.27 -3.93 -11.99
CA GLY A 99 -1.83 -3.75 -11.88
C GLY A 99 -1.31 -3.98 -10.45
N ILE A 100 -1.99 -3.39 -9.46
CA ILE A 100 -1.66 -3.58 -8.04
C ILE A 100 -1.86 -5.04 -7.64
N ALA A 101 -3.00 -5.65 -8.00
CA ALA A 101 -3.27 -7.05 -7.69
C ALA A 101 -2.21 -7.99 -8.29
N ALA A 102 -1.83 -7.78 -9.56
CA ALA A 102 -0.81 -8.57 -10.23
C ALA A 102 0.58 -8.42 -9.58
N GLY A 103 0.94 -7.22 -9.13
CA GLY A 103 2.21 -6.97 -8.46
C GLY A 103 2.26 -7.58 -7.06
N LEU A 104 1.23 -7.40 -6.24
CA LEU A 104 1.21 -7.90 -4.84
C LEU A 104 1.16 -9.43 -4.75
N ARG A 105 0.58 -10.09 -5.76
CA ARG A 105 0.40 -11.55 -5.82
C ARG A 105 -0.39 -12.04 -4.60
N ASN A 106 0.14 -13.03 -3.88
CA ASN A 106 -0.49 -13.61 -2.68
C ASN A 106 -0.40 -12.68 -1.48
N THR A 107 -1.51 -12.31 -0.87
CA THR A 107 -1.55 -11.38 0.28
C THR A 107 -2.17 -11.99 1.53
N GLY A 108 -2.63 -13.24 1.46
CA GLY A 108 -3.23 -14.02 2.56
C GLY A 108 -2.51 -15.33 2.82
#